data_AF-A0A924GJX3-F1
#
_entry.id   AF-A0A924GJX3-F1
#
_cell.length_a   1.000
_cell.length_b   1.000
_cell.length_c   1.000
_cell.angle_alpha   90.00
_cell.angle_beta   90.00
_cell.angle_gamma   90.00
#
_symmetry.space_group_name_H-M   'P 1'
#
loop_
_entity.id
_entity.type
_entity.pdbx_description
1 polymer ?
#
loop_
_entity_poly.entity_id
_entity_poly.type
_entity_poly.pdbx_seq_one_letter_code
_entity_poly.pdbx_strand_id
1 'polypeptide(L)'
;EMQAAGCFNDGPTGTEYTVSFDQVATGQALATFAFSDTSSLEAVAPEGTTFSIAPFPVDDSGNNYLAAADSSGFGINAKSKNQDAARTFVDFLASAEAQNAYATASKGAPSLPNDSFKADTPNQAVVLDYVVAGKTATWPDQGWPGTATQLELDEVSQTILLGSDTPKSAAERLDTAFAKDLAGK
;
A
#
# COMPACT_ATOMS: atom_id res chain seq x y z
N GLU A 1 -1.31 15.57 -15.39
CA GLU A 1 -0.97 16.81 -14.65
C GLU A 1 0.40 16.74 -14.00
N MET A 2 0.65 15.80 -13.07
CA MET A 2 1.95 15.64 -12.40
C MET A 2 3.16 15.54 -13.34
N GLN A 3 3.04 14.85 -14.48
CA GLN A 3 4.11 14.80 -15.48
C GLN A 3 4.41 16.17 -16.07
N ALA A 4 3.38 16.94 -16.43
CA ALA A 4 3.55 18.30 -16.95
C ALA A 4 4.11 19.26 -15.89
N ALA A 5 3.84 18.99 -14.61
CA ALA A 5 4.39 19.72 -13.48
C ALA A 5 5.83 19.32 -13.10
N GLY A 6 6.41 18.32 -13.78
CA GLY A 6 7.78 17.86 -13.49
C GLY A 6 7.92 17.10 -12.17
N CYS A 7 6.86 16.44 -11.70
CA CYS A 7 6.87 15.72 -10.42
C CYS A 7 7.62 14.38 -10.46
N PHE A 8 8.01 13.90 -11.64
CA PHE A 8 8.70 12.62 -11.81
C PHE A 8 10.17 12.86 -12.16
N ASN A 9 11.03 11.96 -11.70
CA ASN A 9 12.43 11.93 -12.09
C ASN A 9 12.60 11.56 -13.57
N ASP A 10 13.81 11.73 -14.11
CA ASP A 10 14.15 11.30 -15.45
C ASP A 10 13.97 9.79 -15.62
N GLY A 11 13.25 9.37 -16.67
CA GLY A 11 13.00 7.95 -16.96
C GLY A 11 12.17 7.23 -15.88
N PRO A 12 10.98 7.73 -15.51
CA PRO A 12 10.23 7.18 -14.37
C PRO A 12 9.77 5.73 -14.60
N THR A 13 9.56 5.33 -15.85
CA THR A 13 9.18 3.95 -16.21
C THR A 13 10.33 2.94 -16.10
N GLY A 14 11.58 3.40 -15.99
CA GLY A 14 12.76 2.55 -15.82
C GLY A 14 13.39 2.65 -14.42
N THR A 15 12.78 3.40 -13.51
CA THR A 15 13.32 3.61 -12.16
C THR A 15 12.89 2.47 -11.25
N GLU A 16 13.85 1.71 -10.74
CA GLU A 16 13.56 0.63 -9.79
C GLU A 16 13.11 1.18 -8.43
N TYR A 17 12.34 0.37 -7.71
CA TYR A 17 11.82 0.72 -6.38
C TYR A 17 12.92 1.17 -5.41
N THR A 18 14.00 0.39 -5.30
CA THR A 18 15.15 0.72 -4.42
C THR A 18 15.85 2.00 -4.84
N VAL A 19 15.96 2.27 -6.15
CA VAL A 19 16.55 3.52 -6.65
C VAL A 19 15.69 4.73 -6.26
N SER A 20 14.36 4.62 -6.32
CA SER A 20 13.47 5.69 -5.86
C SER A 20 13.63 5.98 -4.37
N PHE A 21 13.90 4.94 -3.57
CA PHE A 21 14.16 5.07 -2.14
C PHE A 21 15.50 5.78 -1.89
N ASP A 22 16.56 5.38 -2.61
CA ASP A 22 17.86 6.04 -2.52
C ASP A 22 17.79 7.52 -2.91
N GLN A 23 17.00 7.85 -3.94
CA GLN A 23 16.78 9.25 -4.36
C GLN A 23 16.10 10.07 -3.25
N VAL A 24 15.10 9.53 -2.57
CA VAL A 24 14.46 10.20 -1.43
C VAL A 24 15.42 10.31 -0.24
N ALA A 25 16.11 9.22 0.10
CA ALA A 25 17.02 9.19 1.23
C ALA A 25 18.21 10.14 1.09
N THR A 26 18.67 10.36 -0.14
CA THR A 26 19.78 11.30 -0.45
C THR A 26 19.32 12.71 -0.81
N GLY A 27 18.01 12.98 -0.79
CA GLY A 27 17.43 14.29 -1.09
C GLY A 27 17.41 14.68 -2.57
N GLN A 28 17.63 13.73 -3.48
CA GLN A 28 17.47 13.92 -4.93
C GLN A 28 15.99 13.96 -5.34
N ALA A 29 15.13 13.31 -4.57
CA ALA A 29 13.67 13.37 -4.71
C ALA A 29 13.04 13.80 -3.38
N LEU A 30 11.91 14.50 -3.44
CA LEU A 30 11.18 14.92 -2.24
C LEU A 30 10.38 13.78 -1.61
N ALA A 31 9.80 12.89 -2.44
CA ALA A 31 8.89 11.85 -1.98
C ALA A 31 8.87 10.66 -2.95
N THR A 32 8.43 9.51 -2.46
CA THR A 32 8.11 8.30 -3.22
C THR A 32 6.88 7.64 -2.60
N PHE A 33 6.25 6.72 -3.33
CA PHE A 33 5.20 5.87 -2.76
C PHE A 33 5.86 4.77 -1.93
N ALA A 34 5.51 4.73 -0.64
CA ALA A 34 6.13 3.85 0.33
C ALA A 34 5.09 3.27 1.30
N PHE A 35 5.45 2.16 1.94
CA PHE A 35 4.76 1.66 3.13
C PHE A 35 5.16 2.47 4.37
N SER A 36 4.48 2.24 5.50
CA SER A 36 4.78 2.93 6.77
C SER A 36 6.14 2.60 7.37
N ASP A 37 6.74 1.47 6.97
CA ASP A 37 8.11 1.12 7.32
C ASP A 37 9.10 1.91 6.45
N THR A 38 9.80 2.84 7.08
CA THR A 38 10.83 3.71 6.47
C THR A 38 12.25 3.29 6.79
N SER A 39 12.44 2.13 7.44
CA SER A 39 13.77 1.69 7.91
C SER A 39 14.82 1.57 6.79
N SER A 40 14.41 1.19 5.57
CA SER A 40 15.30 1.12 4.41
C SER A 40 15.77 2.50 3.94
N LEU A 41 14.94 3.54 4.05
CA LEU A 41 15.33 4.93 3.77
C LEU A 41 16.30 5.43 4.84
N GLU A 42 15.96 5.21 6.11
CA GLU A 42 16.76 5.64 7.26
C GLU A 42 18.16 5.05 7.26
N ALA A 43 18.32 3.81 6.80
CA ALA A 43 19.60 3.11 6.77
C ALA A 43 20.65 3.75 5.84
N VAL A 44 20.22 4.48 4.81
CA VAL A 44 21.10 5.10 3.80
C VAL A 44 21.03 6.62 3.80
N ALA A 45 20.11 7.20 4.57
CA ALA A 45 19.97 8.64 4.71
C ALA A 45 21.08 9.25 5.58
N PRO A 46 21.44 10.53 5.37
CA PRO A 46 22.30 11.27 6.28
C PRO A 46 21.78 11.25 7.73
N GLU A 47 22.69 11.26 8.70
CA GLU A 47 22.33 11.27 10.12
C GLU A 47 21.41 12.46 10.46
N GLY A 48 20.34 12.18 11.21
CA GLY A 48 19.33 13.17 11.57
C GLY A 48 18.24 13.41 10.52
N THR A 49 18.28 12.72 9.38
CA THR A 49 17.18 12.74 8.40
C THR A 49 15.96 12.03 8.97
N THR A 50 14.77 12.58 8.74
CA THR A 50 13.48 12.02 9.19
C THR A 50 12.55 11.85 8.01
N PHE A 51 11.75 10.78 8.00
CA PHE A 51 10.73 10.52 6.97
C PHE A 51 9.34 10.48 7.59
N SER A 52 8.39 11.10 6.90
CA SER A 52 6.97 11.09 7.28
C SER A 52 6.13 10.57 6.13
N ILE A 53 5.09 9.78 6.44
CA ILE A 53 4.08 9.37 5.46
C ILE A 53 2.84 10.27 5.54
N ALA A 54 2.15 10.41 4.41
CA ALA A 54 0.86 11.08 4.29
C ALA A 54 0.03 10.38 3.20
N PRO A 55 -1.31 10.42 3.26
CA PRO A 55 -2.11 9.93 2.14
C PRO A 55 -1.86 10.78 0.89
N PHE A 56 -2.01 10.15 -0.27
CA PHE A 56 -1.92 10.85 -1.54
C PHE A 56 -3.08 11.87 -1.67
N PRO A 57 -2.82 13.13 -2.04
CA PRO A 57 -3.86 14.13 -2.19
C PRO A 57 -4.71 13.82 -3.42
N VAL A 58 -6.03 13.68 -3.25
CA VAL A 58 -6.97 13.52 -4.36
C VAL A 58 -7.56 14.85 -4.83
N ASP A 59 -7.67 15.82 -3.91
CA ASP A 59 -8.11 17.19 -4.15
C ASP A 59 -7.67 18.13 -3.00
N ASP A 60 -8.07 19.41 -3.11
CA ASP A 60 -7.76 20.44 -2.12
C ASP A 60 -8.66 20.38 -0.86
N SER A 61 -9.58 19.42 -0.76
CA SER A 61 -10.51 19.33 0.38
C SER A 61 -9.84 18.81 1.66
N GLY A 62 -8.65 18.19 1.52
CA GLY A 62 -7.99 17.47 2.61
C GLY A 62 -8.69 16.17 3.01
N ASN A 63 -9.74 15.76 2.29
CA ASN A 63 -10.45 14.51 2.52
C ASN A 63 -9.78 13.32 1.82
N ASN A 64 -8.51 13.08 2.16
CA ASN A 64 -7.73 12.00 1.58
C ASN A 64 -7.89 10.72 2.41
N TYR A 65 -7.84 9.59 1.71
CA TYR A 65 -7.84 8.26 2.32
C TYR A 65 -6.43 7.68 2.28
N LEU A 66 -6.03 6.99 3.35
CA LEU A 66 -4.78 6.25 3.37
C LEU A 66 -5.00 4.88 2.74
N ALA A 67 -4.18 4.51 1.76
CA ALA A 67 -4.17 3.15 1.24
C ALA A 67 -3.66 2.19 2.32
N ALA A 68 -4.48 1.22 2.72
CA ALA A 68 -4.14 0.22 3.72
C ALA A 68 -4.63 -1.16 3.27
N ALA A 69 -3.83 -2.19 3.56
CA ALA A 69 -4.16 -3.57 3.27
C ALA A 69 -3.73 -4.47 4.41
N ASP A 70 -4.47 -5.56 4.61
CA ASP A 70 -4.02 -6.65 5.46
C ASP A 70 -2.83 -7.34 4.79
N SER A 71 -1.73 -7.42 5.52
CA SER A 71 -0.49 -8.05 5.06
C SER A 71 -0.62 -9.57 4.92
N SER A 72 -1.50 -10.20 5.70
CA SER A 72 -1.67 -11.65 5.72
C SER A 72 -3.05 -12.04 6.22
N GLY A 73 -3.67 -13.02 5.54
CA GLY A 73 -4.88 -13.69 5.99
C GLY A 73 -4.61 -15.13 6.41
N PHE A 74 -5.26 -15.59 7.48
CA PHE A 74 -5.12 -16.96 7.97
C PHE A 74 -6.39 -17.78 7.69
N GLY A 75 -6.22 -18.89 6.97
CA GLY A 75 -7.31 -19.82 6.66
C GLY A 75 -7.06 -21.20 7.26
N ILE A 76 -8.12 -21.82 7.80
CA ILE A 76 -8.07 -23.21 8.27
C ILE A 76 -8.55 -24.12 7.14
N ASN A 77 -7.73 -25.10 6.76
CA ASN A 77 -8.16 -26.13 5.82
C ASN A 77 -9.33 -26.94 6.41
N ALA A 78 -10.48 -26.92 5.75
CA ALA A 78 -11.69 -27.63 6.18
C ALA A 78 -11.49 -29.16 6.35
N LYS A 79 -10.47 -29.74 5.71
CA LYS A 79 -10.11 -31.17 5.79
C LYS A 79 -8.96 -31.46 6.77
N SER A 80 -8.49 -30.47 7.52
CA SER A 80 -7.44 -30.68 8.52
C SER A 80 -7.87 -31.72 9.56
N LYS A 81 -6.95 -32.62 9.93
CA LYS A 81 -7.16 -33.57 11.03
C LYS A 81 -6.98 -32.93 12.42
N ASN A 82 -6.48 -31.69 12.46
CA ASN A 82 -6.17 -30.95 13.68
C ASN A 82 -7.04 -29.68 13.78
N GLN A 83 -8.36 -29.81 13.63
CA GLN A 83 -9.28 -28.66 13.60
C GLN A 83 -9.20 -27.82 14.87
N ASP A 84 -9.23 -28.46 16.04
CA ASP A 84 -9.26 -27.75 17.31
C ASP A 84 -7.98 -26.94 17.53
N ALA A 85 -6.82 -27.54 17.30
CA ALA A 85 -5.54 -26.84 17.41
C ALA A 85 -5.41 -25.68 16.40
N ALA A 86 -5.90 -25.87 15.17
CA ALA A 86 -5.89 -24.80 14.16
C ALA A 86 -6.79 -23.62 14.58
N ARG A 87 -7.97 -23.90 15.15
CA ARG A 87 -8.86 -22.87 15.70
C ARG A 87 -8.22 -22.13 16.85
N THR A 88 -7.66 -22.85 17.82
CA THR A 88 -6.92 -22.23 18.94
C THR A 88 -5.80 -21.31 18.45
N PHE A 89 -5.08 -21.70 17.41
CA PHE A 89 -4.03 -20.86 16.84
C PHE A 89 -4.58 -19.61 16.15
N VAL A 90 -5.66 -19.73 15.36
CA VAL A 90 -6.32 -18.57 14.75
C VAL A 90 -6.91 -17.63 15.80
N ASP A 91 -7.50 -18.17 16.87
CA ASP A 91 -8.00 -17.38 18.01
C ASP A 91 -6.87 -16.63 18.71
N PHE A 92 -5.71 -17.26 18.87
CA PHE A 92 -4.50 -16.58 19.37
C PHE A 92 -4.06 -15.46 18.42
N LEU A 93 -4.00 -15.69 17.11
CA LEU A 93 -3.63 -14.67 16.13
C LEU A 93 -4.60 -13.48 16.12
N ALA A 94 -5.87 -13.69 16.46
CA ALA A 94 -6.87 -12.65 16.61
C ALA A 94 -6.80 -11.90 17.97
N SER A 95 -5.99 -12.40 18.92
CA SER A 95 -5.81 -11.72 20.21
C SER A 95 -5.02 -10.42 20.08
N ALA A 96 -5.25 -9.49 21.02
CA ALA A 96 -4.49 -8.24 21.06
C ALA A 96 -2.97 -8.48 21.21
N GLU A 97 -2.57 -9.52 21.95
CA GLU A 97 -1.15 -9.89 22.11
C GLU A 97 -0.48 -10.19 20.76
N ALA A 98 -1.07 -11.09 19.98
CA ALA A 98 -0.51 -11.48 18.68
C ALA A 98 -0.58 -10.35 17.66
N GLN A 99 -1.71 -9.63 17.60
CA GLN A 99 -1.90 -8.49 16.72
C GLN A 99 -0.87 -7.38 17.00
N ASN A 100 -0.64 -7.04 18.27
CA ASN A 100 0.31 -6.01 18.66
C ASN A 100 1.75 -6.43 18.37
N ALA A 101 2.11 -7.68 18.69
CA ALA A 101 3.44 -8.20 18.41
C ALA A 101 3.77 -8.14 16.90
N TYR A 102 2.81 -8.52 16.06
CA TYR A 102 2.97 -8.43 14.61
C TYR A 102 3.06 -6.98 14.12
N ALA A 103 2.20 -6.08 14.61
CA ALA A 103 2.20 -4.67 14.23
C ALA A 103 3.53 -3.97 14.60
N THR A 104 4.08 -4.23 15.79
CA THR A 104 5.41 -3.71 16.21
C THR A 104 6.54 -4.23 15.33
N ALA A 105 6.51 -5.52 14.97
CA ALA A 105 7.53 -6.14 14.12
C ALA A 105 7.50 -5.63 12.68
N SER A 106 6.30 -5.48 12.11
CA SER A 106 6.08 -5.03 10.73
C SER A 106 6.07 -3.51 10.56
N LYS A 107 6.15 -2.74 11.65
CA LYS A 107 5.99 -1.27 11.65
C LYS A 107 4.65 -0.82 11.02
N GLY A 108 3.64 -1.68 11.11
CA GLY A 108 2.26 -1.45 10.66
C GLY A 108 1.29 -1.24 11.82
N ALA A 109 -0.01 -1.37 11.60
CA ALA A 109 -1.02 -1.30 12.66
C ALA A 109 -1.72 -2.66 12.85
N PRO A 110 -2.28 -2.95 14.04
CA PRO A 110 -3.18 -4.09 14.22
C PRO A 110 -4.35 -4.04 13.24
N SER A 111 -4.67 -5.17 12.60
CA SER A 111 -5.86 -5.28 11.73
C SER A 111 -7.15 -5.30 12.54
N LEU A 112 -7.09 -5.79 13.78
CA LEU A 112 -8.23 -5.81 14.70
C LEU A 112 -8.14 -4.68 15.73
N PRO A 113 -9.22 -3.88 15.90
CA PRO A 113 -9.25 -2.81 16.89
C PRO A 113 -8.99 -3.31 18.31
N ASN A 114 -8.09 -2.64 19.02
CA ASN A 114 -7.85 -2.86 20.44
C ASN A 114 -7.20 -1.62 21.09
N ASP A 115 -7.41 -1.42 22.40
CA ASP A 115 -6.92 -0.22 23.10
C ASP A 115 -5.48 -0.34 23.63
N SER A 116 -4.90 -1.55 23.53
CA SER A 116 -3.61 -1.88 24.13
C SER A 116 -2.42 -1.56 23.24
N PHE A 117 -2.63 -1.42 21.93
CA PHE A 117 -1.58 -1.04 21.01
C PHE A 117 -1.15 0.42 21.22
N LYS A 118 0.15 0.68 21.07
CA LYS A 118 0.75 2.01 21.06
C LYS A 118 1.72 2.05 19.88
N ALA A 119 1.63 3.11 19.09
CA ALA A 119 2.55 3.31 17.99
C ALA A 119 3.97 3.58 18.53
N ASP A 120 4.93 2.86 17.99
CA ASP A 120 6.36 2.97 18.29
C ASP A 120 7.05 4.02 17.39
N THR A 121 6.44 4.36 16.25
CA THR A 121 6.97 5.34 15.29
C THR A 121 5.94 6.40 14.91
N PRO A 122 6.36 7.61 14.49
CA PRO A 122 5.44 8.63 13.98
C PRO A 122 4.61 8.13 12.79
N ASN A 123 5.21 7.36 11.87
CA ASN A 123 4.51 6.82 10.70
C ASN A 123 3.43 5.81 11.12
N GLN A 124 3.73 4.96 12.10
CA GLN A 124 2.75 4.02 12.65
C GLN A 124 1.60 4.74 13.36
N ALA A 125 1.86 5.88 14.02
CA ALA A 125 0.81 6.71 14.60
C ALA A 125 -0.12 7.28 13.52
N VAL A 126 0.43 7.75 12.39
CA VAL A 126 -0.38 8.19 11.24
C VAL A 126 -1.26 7.06 10.72
N VAL A 127 -0.73 5.84 10.53
CA VAL A 127 -1.55 4.70 10.09
C VAL A 127 -2.69 4.44 11.08
N LEU A 128 -2.39 4.42 12.38
CA LEU A 128 -3.38 4.16 13.42
C LEU A 128 -4.49 5.22 13.43
N ASP A 129 -4.14 6.50 13.29
CA ASP A 129 -5.11 7.60 13.23
C ASP A 129 -6.08 7.43 12.05
N TYR A 130 -5.57 7.05 10.87
CA TYR A 130 -6.40 6.81 9.69
C TYR A 130 -7.30 5.56 9.83
N VAL A 131 -6.77 4.48 10.43
CA VAL A 131 -7.55 3.26 10.72
C VAL A 131 -8.68 3.57 11.70
N VAL A 132 -8.39 4.23 12.83
CA VAL A 132 -9.37 4.60 13.86
C VAL A 132 -10.43 5.55 13.30
N ALA A 133 -10.03 6.50 12.45
CA ALA A 133 -10.95 7.43 11.82
C ALA A 133 -11.81 6.81 10.69
N GLY A 134 -11.57 5.55 10.32
CA GLY A 134 -12.23 4.91 9.17
C GLY A 134 -11.89 5.59 7.84
N LYS A 135 -10.72 6.23 7.74
CA LYS A 135 -10.25 6.96 6.56
C LYS A 135 -9.24 6.14 5.74
N THR A 136 -9.39 4.83 5.74
CA THR A 136 -8.55 3.93 4.93
C THR A 136 -9.30 3.43 3.70
N ALA A 137 -8.60 3.25 2.60
CA ALA A 137 -9.09 2.58 1.40
C ALA A 137 -8.23 1.34 1.13
N THR A 138 -8.86 0.25 0.67
CA THR A 138 -8.10 -0.92 0.22
C THR A 138 -7.48 -0.67 -1.16
N TRP A 139 -6.49 -1.49 -1.50
CA TRP A 139 -5.89 -1.51 -2.83
C TRP A 139 -6.93 -2.09 -3.83
N PRO A 140 -7.14 -1.42 -4.98
CA PRO A 140 -8.26 -1.75 -5.87
C PRO A 140 -8.18 -3.18 -6.45
N ASP A 141 -6.97 -3.69 -6.64
CA ASP A 141 -6.66 -5.02 -7.15
C ASP A 141 -7.16 -6.15 -6.23
N GLN A 142 -7.27 -5.92 -4.92
CA GLN A 142 -7.85 -6.90 -4.00
C GLN A 142 -9.33 -7.18 -4.28
N GLY A 143 -10.03 -6.25 -4.93
CA GLY A 143 -11.45 -6.38 -5.28
C GLY A 143 -11.69 -6.82 -6.73
N TRP A 144 -10.66 -6.92 -7.56
CA TRP A 144 -10.85 -7.16 -8.97
C TRP A 144 -11.25 -8.62 -9.28
N PRO A 145 -12.04 -8.86 -10.34
CA PRO A 145 -12.57 -10.18 -10.62
C PRO A 145 -11.53 -11.18 -11.13
N GLY A 146 -10.41 -10.70 -11.65
CA GLY A 146 -9.35 -11.49 -12.27
C GLY A 146 -8.08 -10.66 -12.43
N THR A 147 -7.14 -11.18 -13.21
CA THR A 147 -5.79 -10.60 -13.34
C THR A 147 -5.63 -9.68 -14.54
N ALA A 148 -6.56 -9.67 -15.51
CA ALA A 148 -6.40 -8.88 -16.73
C ALA A 148 -6.37 -7.38 -16.43
N THR A 149 -7.17 -6.92 -15.47
CA THR A 149 -7.24 -5.52 -15.05
C THR A 149 -5.90 -5.03 -14.48
N GLN A 150 -5.20 -5.86 -13.69
CA GLN A 150 -3.89 -5.50 -13.14
C GLN A 150 -2.81 -5.40 -14.21
N LEU A 151 -2.77 -6.37 -15.13
CA LEU A 151 -1.80 -6.33 -16.23
C LEU A 151 -2.03 -5.10 -17.11
N GLU A 152 -3.29 -4.73 -17.34
CA GLU A 152 -3.63 -3.52 -18.09
C GLU A 152 -3.27 -2.25 -17.32
N LEU A 153 -3.48 -2.20 -15.99
CA LEU A 153 -3.07 -1.07 -15.14
C LEU A 153 -1.56 -0.83 -15.21
N ASP A 154 -0.76 -1.89 -15.15
CA ASP A 154 0.69 -1.81 -15.23
C ASP A 154 1.15 -1.21 -16.57
N GLU A 155 0.49 -1.60 -17.67
CA GLU A 155 0.81 -1.11 -19.01
C GLU A 155 0.38 0.36 -19.19
N VAL A 156 -0.88 0.69 -18.89
CA VAL A 156 -1.39 2.05 -19.11
C VAL A 156 -0.69 3.09 -18.23
N SER A 157 -0.24 2.69 -17.04
CA SER A 157 0.55 3.57 -16.18
C SER A 157 1.86 3.99 -16.86
N GLN A 158 2.54 3.05 -17.52
CA GLN A 158 3.76 3.34 -18.27
C GLN A 158 3.50 4.19 -19.51
N THR A 159 2.46 3.87 -20.29
CA THR A 159 2.17 4.60 -21.53
C THR A 159 1.68 6.02 -21.28
N ILE A 160 0.93 6.25 -20.21
CA ILE A 160 0.58 7.61 -19.75
C ILE A 160 1.85 8.37 -19.39
N LEU A 161 2.75 7.79 -18.58
CA LEU A 161 4.01 8.44 -18.17
C LEU A 161 4.95 8.71 -19.36
N LEU A 162 4.92 7.89 -20.41
CA LEU A 162 5.68 8.12 -21.64
C LEU A 162 5.00 9.12 -22.58
N GLY A 163 3.78 9.56 -22.28
CA GLY A 163 2.98 10.45 -23.13
C GLY A 163 2.49 9.79 -24.42
N SER A 164 2.57 8.45 -24.53
CA SER A 164 2.11 7.69 -25.69
C SER A 164 0.65 7.26 -25.59
N ASP A 165 -0.01 7.54 -24.47
CA ASP A 165 -1.43 7.28 -24.23
C ASP A 165 -2.08 8.46 -23.51
N THR A 166 -3.41 8.48 -23.47
CA THR A 166 -4.21 9.52 -22.81
C THR A 166 -4.97 8.94 -21.62
N PRO A 167 -5.28 9.74 -20.58
CA PRO A 167 -6.10 9.27 -19.46
C PRO A 167 -7.45 8.66 -19.90
N LYS A 168 -8.06 9.21 -20.95
CA LYS A 168 -9.33 8.70 -21.49
C LYS A 168 -9.17 7.30 -22.10
N SER A 169 -8.19 7.14 -22.99
CA SER A 169 -7.91 5.85 -23.63
C SER A 169 -7.48 4.79 -22.62
N ALA A 170 -6.64 5.16 -21.65
CA ALA A 170 -6.27 4.28 -20.54
C ALA A 170 -7.49 3.78 -19.73
N ALA A 171 -8.44 4.68 -19.41
CA ALA A 171 -9.68 4.29 -18.73
C ALA A 171 -10.53 3.32 -19.57
N GLU A 172 -10.69 3.57 -20.87
CA GLU A 172 -11.43 2.69 -21.79
C GLU A 172 -10.79 1.28 -21.89
N ARG A 173 -9.45 1.22 -21.85
CA ARG A 173 -8.69 -0.03 -21.83
C ARG A 173 -8.87 -0.79 -20.52
N LEU A 174 -8.79 -0.10 -19.39
CA LEU A 174 -9.06 -0.69 -18.07
C LEU A 174 -10.49 -1.23 -17.97
N ASP A 175 -11.49 -0.51 -18.47
CA ASP A 175 -12.88 -0.97 -18.52
C ASP A 175 -13.01 -2.26 -19.35
N THR A 176 -12.30 -2.33 -20.47
CA THR A 176 -12.27 -3.53 -21.33
C THR A 176 -11.63 -4.72 -20.61
N ALA A 177 -10.51 -4.51 -19.92
CA ALA A 177 -9.82 -5.53 -19.15
C ALA A 177 -10.68 -6.03 -17.97
N PHE A 178 -11.37 -5.12 -17.27
CA PHE A 178 -12.29 -5.44 -16.19
C PHE A 178 -13.49 -6.26 -16.68
N ALA A 179 -14.08 -5.89 -17.82
CA ALA A 179 -15.16 -6.66 -18.43
C ALA A 179 -14.73 -8.09 -18.81
N LYS A 180 -13.48 -8.25 -19.26
CA LYS A 180 -12.89 -9.58 -19.53
C LYS A 180 -12.73 -10.39 -18.26
N ASP A 181 -12.24 -9.80 -17.18
CA ASP A 181 -12.13 -10.47 -15.88
C ASP A 181 -13.50 -10.90 -15.34
N LEU A 182 -14.55 -10.10 -15.52
CA LEU A 182 -15.91 -10.48 -15.18
C LEU A 182 -16.43 -11.67 -15.99
N ALA A 183 -16.12 -11.73 -17.29
CA ALA A 183 -16.57 -12.79 -18.18
C ALA A 183 -15.77 -14.10 -18.03
N GLY A 184 -14.57 -14.05 -17.43
CA GLY A 184 -13.70 -15.20 -17.17
C GLY A 184 -13.94 -15.90 -15.83
N LYS A 185 -14.86 -15.38 -15.00
CA LYS A 185 -15.42 -16.08 -13.84
C LYS A 185 -16.49 -17.09 -14.25
#